data_AF-A0A0C2GJ74-F1
#
_entry.id   AF-A0A0C2GJ74-F1
#
_cell.length_a   1.000
_cell.length_b   1.000
_cell.length_c   1.000
_cell.angle_alpha   90.00
_cell.angle_beta   90.00
_cell.angle_gamma   90.00
#
_symmetry.space_group_name_H-M   'P 1'
#
loop_
_entity.id
_entity.type
_entity.pdbx_description
1 polymer ?
#
loop_
_entity_poly.entity_id
_entity_poly.type
_entity_poly.pdbx_seq_one_letter_code
_entity_poly.pdbx_strand_id
1 'polypeptide(L)'
;MRPDNMNTHVESNYNRNLDDVINLLPDLGKGLDVNIRFRHVTDFEFTPALSLFDLLRVNLYHGWLPDPQFVEIQNAIGELTYNQLVERICDENDPNRFLFEEFLSENISQLTYHGLVALMEGMRDGELAVLFRNNHFHTIHKRKDLLYLLVSDSGYVNEPGVVWESFNTVDGSSLFFDGDFKISPLPSSATNDLQGICSTEAE
;
A
#
# COMPACT_ATOMS: atom_id res chain seq x y z
N MET A 1 20.03 15.29 -1.93
CA MET A 1 20.38 16.73 -1.96
C MET A 1 20.42 17.22 -0.53
N ARG A 2 21.59 17.63 -0.03
CA ARG A 2 21.76 18.18 1.32
C ARG A 2 20.96 19.49 1.41
N PRO A 3 20.10 19.71 2.41
CA PRO A 3 19.40 20.98 2.57
C PRO A 3 20.40 22.09 2.92
N ASP A 4 20.31 23.25 2.27
CA ASP A 4 21.15 24.40 2.59
C ASP A 4 20.67 25.07 3.89
N ASN A 5 21.61 25.51 4.75
CA ASN A 5 21.40 26.18 6.04
C ASN A 5 20.72 25.35 7.16
N MET A 6 21.26 24.17 7.49
CA MET A 6 20.84 23.42 8.69
C MET A 6 21.57 23.87 9.96
N ASN A 7 20.83 24.07 11.06
CA ASN A 7 21.43 24.21 12.39
C ASN A 7 22.13 22.90 12.78
N THR A 8 23.18 22.95 13.61
CA THR A 8 24.06 21.82 13.95
C THR A 8 23.30 20.59 14.47
N HIS A 9 22.22 20.80 15.24
CA HIS A 9 21.37 19.72 15.73
C HIS A 9 20.56 19.03 14.62
N VAL A 10 20.11 19.78 13.61
CA VAL A 10 19.36 19.24 12.47
C VAL A 10 20.32 18.46 11.56
N GLU A 11 21.55 18.95 11.39
CA GLU A 11 22.60 18.25 10.65
C GLU A 11 22.99 16.93 11.31
N SER A 12 23.12 16.90 12.64
CA SER A 12 23.38 15.66 13.37
C SER A 12 22.26 14.63 13.20
N ASN A 13 20.99 15.04 13.24
CA ASN A 13 19.85 14.15 13.04
C ASN A 13 19.80 13.63 11.60
N TYR A 14 20.04 14.49 10.61
CA TYR A 14 20.08 14.11 9.20
C TYR A 14 21.20 13.10 8.91
N ASN A 15 22.40 13.32 9.45
CA ASN A 15 23.52 12.40 9.29
C ASN A 15 23.23 11.04 9.93
N ARG A 16 22.60 11.02 11.11
CA ARG A 16 22.18 9.78 11.75
C ARG A 16 21.16 9.01 10.91
N ASN A 17 20.12 9.68 10.41
CA ASN A 17 19.12 9.06 9.54
C ASN A 17 19.75 8.52 8.24
N LEU A 18 20.72 9.25 7.67
CA LEU A 18 21.47 8.79 6.50
C LEU A 18 22.28 7.53 6.79
N ASP A 19 23.01 7.51 7.90
CA ASP A 19 23.81 6.34 8.29
C ASP A 19 22.92 5.12 8.52
N ASP A 20 21.79 5.29 9.22
CA ASP A 20 20.81 4.22 9.43
C ASP A 20 20.28 3.67 8.08
N VAL A 21 19.94 4.57 7.15
CA VAL A 21 19.45 4.17 5.82
C VAL A 21 20.53 3.49 4.98
N ILE A 22 21.77 3.99 4.97
CA ILE A 22 22.89 3.36 4.24
C ILE A 22 23.13 1.94 4.74
N ASN A 23 23.01 1.72 6.04
CA ASN A 23 23.15 0.39 6.63
C ASN A 23 21.98 -0.54 6.27
N LEU A 24 20.79 0.01 5.99
CA LEU A 24 19.59 -0.72 5.59
C LEU A 24 19.53 -1.04 4.09
N LEU A 25 20.17 -0.24 3.22
CA LEU A 25 20.15 -0.41 1.75
C LEU A 25 20.43 -1.85 1.27
N PRO A 26 21.42 -2.59 1.82
CA PRO A 26 21.68 -3.97 1.39
C PRO A 26 20.52 -4.94 1.67
N ASP A 27 19.70 -4.64 2.68
CA ASP A 27 18.60 -5.49 3.12
C ASP A 27 17.25 -5.12 2.50
N LEU A 28 17.13 -3.97 1.82
CA LEU A 28 15.88 -3.60 1.11
C LEU A 28 15.47 -4.65 0.07
N GLY A 29 16.44 -5.33 -0.56
CA GLY A 29 16.15 -6.43 -1.49
C GLY A 29 15.56 -7.68 -0.83
N LYS A 30 15.60 -7.79 0.51
CA LYS A 30 15.02 -8.90 1.29
C LYS A 30 13.62 -8.58 1.83
N GLY A 31 13.17 -7.34 1.68
CA GLY A 31 11.91 -6.84 2.24
C GLY A 31 12.14 -5.70 3.22
N LEU A 32 11.11 -4.87 3.37
CA LEU A 32 11.08 -3.74 4.29
C LEU A 32 9.94 -3.99 5.29
N ASP A 33 10.27 -4.02 6.58
CA ASP A 33 9.26 -4.19 7.63
C ASP A 33 8.54 -2.85 7.89
N VAL A 34 7.21 -2.90 7.82
CA VAL A 34 6.34 -1.73 8.02
C VAL A 34 5.17 -2.13 8.89
N ASN A 35 4.81 -1.25 9.82
CA ASN A 35 3.69 -1.48 10.73
C ASN A 35 2.74 -0.28 10.61
N ILE A 36 1.63 -0.47 9.90
CA ILE A 36 0.64 0.59 9.65
C ILE A 36 -0.18 0.90 10.90
N ARG A 37 -0.75 2.10 10.94
CA ARG A 37 -1.89 2.47 11.77
C ARG A 37 -3.10 2.70 10.88
N PHE A 38 -4.29 2.43 11.40
CA PHE A 38 -5.50 2.42 10.57
C PHE A 38 -6.22 3.77 10.48
N ARG A 39 -5.55 4.89 10.80
CA ARG A 39 -6.21 6.21 10.94
C ARG A 39 -6.17 7.04 9.67
N HIS A 40 -5.05 7.01 8.95
CA HIS A 40 -4.82 7.80 7.75
C HIS A 40 -3.94 7.03 6.76
N VAL A 41 -4.07 7.34 5.48
CA VAL A 41 -3.35 6.65 4.39
C VAL A 41 -1.81 6.76 4.46
N THR A 42 -1.26 7.68 5.24
CA THR A 42 0.19 7.87 5.44
C THR A 42 0.66 7.44 6.83
N ASP A 43 -0.18 6.76 7.61
CA ASP A 43 0.08 6.53 9.02
C ASP A 43 0.78 5.19 9.25
N PHE A 44 2.08 5.28 9.53
CA PHE A 44 2.93 4.14 9.84
C PHE A 44 3.64 4.38 11.17
N GLU A 45 3.91 3.31 11.91
CA GLU A 45 4.89 3.35 12.98
C GLU A 45 6.26 3.71 12.41
N PHE A 46 6.89 4.72 12.99
CA PHE A 46 8.19 5.17 12.55
C PHE A 46 9.24 4.06 12.74
N THR A 47 9.90 3.69 11.65
CA THR A 47 11.12 2.88 11.68
C THR A 47 12.25 3.66 10.98
N PRO A 48 13.53 3.41 11.31
CA PRO A 48 14.64 4.02 10.57
C PRO A 48 14.57 3.75 9.06
N ALA A 49 14.01 2.59 8.69
CA ALA A 49 13.76 2.19 7.31
C ALA A 49 12.81 3.13 6.57
N LEU A 50 11.78 3.67 7.26
CA LEU A 50 10.87 4.65 6.67
C LEU A 50 11.54 5.99 6.37
N SER A 51 12.62 6.34 7.07
CA SER A 51 13.36 7.59 6.80
C SER A 51 14.00 7.62 5.40
N LEU A 52 14.13 6.46 4.74
CA LEU A 52 14.51 6.38 3.32
C LEU A 52 13.52 7.15 2.44
N PHE A 53 12.22 6.99 2.68
CA PHE A 53 11.17 7.66 1.89
C PHE A 53 11.24 9.18 2.05
N ASP A 54 11.48 9.65 3.27
CA ASP A 54 11.70 11.07 3.57
C ASP A 54 12.95 11.63 2.84
N LEU A 55 14.06 10.88 2.87
CA LEU A 55 15.30 11.27 2.20
C LEU A 55 15.14 11.35 0.67
N LEU A 56 14.38 10.43 0.09
CA LEU A 56 14.06 10.40 -1.34
C LEU A 56 12.93 11.38 -1.71
N ARG A 57 12.23 11.96 -0.72
CA ARG A 57 11.04 12.79 -0.89
C ARG A 57 9.94 12.07 -1.67
N VAL A 58 9.77 10.79 -1.37
CA VAL A 58 8.73 9.95 -1.93
C VAL A 58 7.78 9.60 -0.80
N ASN A 59 6.49 9.84 -0.98
CA ASN A 59 5.51 9.49 0.04
C ASN A 59 5.26 7.97 0.06
N LEU A 60 5.04 7.42 1.26
CA LEU A 60 4.58 6.06 1.46
C LEU A 60 3.11 6.10 1.91
N TYR A 61 2.28 5.29 1.24
CA TYR A 61 0.85 5.20 1.47
C TYR A 61 0.40 3.76 1.76
N HIS A 62 -0.75 3.60 2.39
CA HIS A 62 -1.54 2.36 2.46
C HIS A 62 -3.04 2.71 2.37
N GLY A 63 -3.87 1.73 2.00
CA GLY A 63 -5.32 1.89 1.86
C GLY A 63 -6.14 1.11 2.88
N TRP A 64 -5.55 0.74 4.01
CA TRP A 64 -6.18 -0.14 5.00
C TRP A 64 -6.77 0.67 6.15
N LEU A 65 -7.96 1.25 5.93
CA LEU A 65 -8.67 2.09 6.91
C LEU A 65 -10.06 1.50 7.20
N PRO A 66 -10.53 1.44 8.46
CA PRO A 66 -11.89 1.02 8.77
C PRO A 66 -12.89 1.98 8.14
N ASP A 67 -14.02 1.45 7.68
CA ASP A 67 -15.10 2.29 7.18
C ASP A 67 -15.70 3.10 8.36
N PRO A 68 -15.81 4.44 8.26
CA PRO A 68 -16.41 5.27 9.30
C PRO A 68 -17.88 4.92 9.62
N GLN A 69 -18.56 4.16 8.75
CA GLN A 69 -19.90 3.66 9.02
C GLN A 69 -19.93 2.60 10.14
N PHE A 70 -18.84 1.86 10.35
CA PHE A 70 -18.70 0.86 11.42
C PHE A 70 -17.98 1.46 12.63
N VAL A 71 -18.69 2.32 13.35
CA VAL A 71 -18.16 3.13 14.44
C VAL A 71 -17.58 2.28 15.58
N GLU A 72 -18.15 1.11 15.86
CA GLU A 72 -17.67 0.17 16.87
C GLU A 72 -16.27 -0.36 16.52
N ILE A 73 -16.06 -0.80 15.27
CA ILE A 73 -14.76 -1.24 14.77
C ILE A 73 -13.76 -0.10 14.80
N GLN A 74 -14.14 1.08 14.32
CA GLN A 74 -13.27 2.25 14.29
C GLN A 74 -12.81 2.65 15.71
N ASN A 75 -13.73 2.69 16.68
CA ASN A 75 -13.44 3.04 18.07
C ASN A 75 -12.60 1.96 18.77
N ALA A 76 -12.88 0.68 18.50
CA ALA A 76 -12.10 -0.43 19.03
C ALA A 76 -10.66 -0.38 18.54
N ILE A 77 -10.46 -0.15 17.24
CA ILE A 77 -9.12 -0.06 16.62
C ILE A 77 -8.39 1.19 17.13
N GLY A 78 -9.04 2.35 17.09
CA GLY A 78 -8.51 3.62 17.58
C GLY A 78 -7.10 3.92 17.07
N GLU A 79 -6.14 3.90 17.99
CA GLU A 79 -4.74 4.27 17.76
C GLU A 79 -3.81 3.08 17.52
N LEU A 80 -4.34 1.85 17.46
CA LEU A 80 -3.53 0.64 17.36
C LEU A 80 -2.76 0.58 16.03
N THR A 81 -1.55 0.04 16.10
CA THR A 81 -0.86 -0.46 14.90
C THR A 81 -1.39 -1.84 14.51
N TYR A 82 -1.04 -2.34 13.33
CA TYR A 82 -1.32 -3.72 12.93
C TYR A 82 -0.79 -4.73 13.96
N ASN A 83 0.48 -4.63 14.36
CA ASN A 83 1.06 -5.56 15.34
C ASN A 83 0.30 -5.55 16.68
N GLN A 84 -0.03 -4.37 17.21
CA GLN A 84 -0.79 -4.23 18.46
C GLN A 84 -2.22 -4.78 18.33
N LEU A 85 -2.84 -4.63 17.16
CA LEU A 85 -4.17 -5.17 16.88
C LEU A 85 -4.13 -6.71 16.86
N VAL A 86 -3.12 -7.31 16.22
CA VAL A 86 -2.93 -8.76 16.21
C VAL A 86 -2.64 -9.30 17.61
N GLU A 87 -1.81 -8.62 18.40
CA GLU A 87 -1.56 -8.98 19.81
C GLU A 87 -2.87 -9.01 20.62
N ARG A 88 -3.76 -8.05 20.42
CA ARG A 88 -5.07 -8.01 21.08
C ARG A 88 -6.03 -9.11 20.62
N ILE A 89 -5.96 -9.53 19.36
CA ILE A 89 -6.70 -10.70 18.88
C ILE A 89 -6.26 -11.96 19.65
N CYS A 90 -4.98 -12.07 20.00
CA CYS A 90 -4.49 -13.22 20.76
C CYS A 90 -4.91 -13.22 22.25
N ASP A 91 -5.35 -12.08 22.80
CA ASP A 91 -5.85 -12.00 24.18
C ASP A 91 -7.32 -12.43 24.25
N GLU A 92 -7.58 -13.59 24.84
CA GLU A 92 -8.94 -14.11 25.05
C GLU A 92 -9.82 -13.23 25.95
N ASN A 93 -9.22 -12.31 26.72
CA ASN A 93 -9.94 -11.41 27.61
C ASN A 93 -10.19 -10.02 26.99
N ASP A 94 -9.65 -9.71 25.80
CA ASP A 94 -9.90 -8.41 25.16
C ASP A 94 -11.38 -8.37 24.68
N PRO A 95 -12.20 -7.44 25.20
CA PRO A 95 -13.62 -7.37 24.87
C PRO A 95 -13.89 -7.04 23.39
N ASN A 96 -12.92 -6.46 22.69
CA ASN A 96 -13.03 -6.06 21.29
C ASN A 96 -12.45 -7.08 20.31
N ARG A 97 -11.96 -8.23 20.80
CA ARG A 97 -11.33 -9.28 19.97
C ARG A 97 -12.11 -9.62 18.70
N PHE A 98 -13.42 -9.84 18.81
CA PHE A 98 -14.25 -10.20 17.65
C PHE A 98 -14.33 -9.08 16.60
N LEU A 99 -14.33 -7.81 17.02
CA LEU A 99 -14.34 -6.67 16.10
C LEU A 99 -13.01 -6.57 15.32
N PHE A 100 -11.89 -6.89 15.97
CA PHE A 100 -10.59 -6.95 15.32
C PHE A 100 -10.51 -8.11 14.31
N GLU A 101 -10.97 -9.30 14.71
CA GLU A 101 -11.04 -10.47 13.83
C GLU A 101 -11.92 -10.20 12.60
N GLU A 102 -13.11 -9.65 12.80
CA GLU A 102 -14.05 -9.26 11.73
C GLU A 102 -13.42 -8.26 10.77
N PHE A 103 -12.81 -7.20 11.29
CA PHE A 103 -12.16 -6.20 10.45
C PHE A 103 -11.04 -6.81 9.58
N LEU A 104 -10.17 -7.65 10.16
CA LEU A 104 -9.09 -8.27 9.38
C LEU A 104 -9.62 -9.30 8.39
N SER A 105 -10.63 -10.10 8.75
CA SER A 105 -11.18 -11.15 7.88
C SER A 105 -11.93 -10.58 6.68
N GLU A 106 -12.65 -9.47 6.85
CA GLU A 106 -13.34 -8.81 5.74
C GLU A 106 -12.39 -8.03 4.83
N ASN A 107 -11.19 -7.66 5.32
CA ASN A 107 -10.24 -6.79 4.62
C ASN A 107 -8.87 -7.45 4.39
N ILE A 108 -8.86 -8.75 4.08
CA ILE A 108 -7.63 -9.54 3.86
C ILE A 108 -6.72 -9.01 2.76
N SER A 109 -7.26 -8.25 1.80
CA SER A 109 -6.48 -7.64 0.71
C SER A 109 -5.68 -6.39 1.13
N GLN A 110 -5.76 -6.01 2.42
CA GLN A 110 -5.14 -4.82 3.00
C GLN A 110 -5.55 -3.51 2.30
N LEU A 111 -6.77 -3.48 1.77
CA LEU A 111 -7.38 -2.34 1.10
C LEU A 111 -8.87 -2.34 1.38
N THR A 112 -9.38 -1.19 1.83
CA THR A 112 -10.83 -0.98 2.02
C THR A 112 -11.34 0.03 1.00
N TYR A 113 -12.65 0.08 0.78
CA TYR A 113 -13.25 1.09 -0.09
C TYR A 113 -12.99 2.51 0.45
N HIS A 114 -13.19 2.70 1.76
CA HIS A 114 -12.88 3.96 2.41
C HIS A 114 -11.41 4.37 2.24
N GLY A 115 -10.49 3.42 2.43
CA GLY A 115 -9.06 3.66 2.24
C GLY A 115 -8.69 3.99 0.79
N LEU A 116 -9.34 3.36 -0.19
CA LEU A 116 -9.17 3.71 -1.61
C LEU A 116 -9.62 5.15 -1.91
N VAL A 117 -10.79 5.55 -1.42
CA VAL A 117 -11.27 6.93 -1.55
C VAL A 117 -10.31 7.91 -0.86
N ALA A 118 -9.86 7.58 0.35
CA ALA A 118 -8.89 8.40 1.08
C ALA A 118 -7.54 8.52 0.35
N LEU A 119 -7.10 7.48 -0.39
CA LEU A 119 -5.91 7.57 -1.24
C LEU A 119 -6.14 8.53 -2.42
N MET A 120 -7.30 8.44 -3.07
CA MET A 120 -7.65 9.34 -4.17
C MET A 120 -7.71 10.80 -3.71
N GLU A 121 -8.20 11.07 -2.51
CA GLU A 121 -8.24 12.42 -1.93
C GLU A 121 -6.87 12.89 -1.42
N GLY A 122 -6.10 11.99 -0.79
CA GLY A 122 -4.84 12.31 -0.13
C GLY A 122 -3.66 12.50 -1.09
N MET A 123 -3.68 11.86 -2.26
CA MET A 123 -2.64 12.01 -3.28
C MET A 123 -2.90 13.22 -4.18
N ARG A 124 -1.82 13.93 -4.53
CA ARG A 124 -1.85 15.05 -5.48
C ARG A 124 -1.86 14.54 -6.91
N ASP A 125 -2.55 15.24 -7.81
CA ASP A 125 -2.50 14.87 -9.22
C ASP A 125 -1.07 15.03 -9.79
N GLY A 126 -0.62 14.03 -10.55
CA GLY A 126 0.76 13.93 -11.04
C GLY A 126 1.77 13.36 -10.04
N GLU A 127 1.34 13.00 -8.82
CA GLU A 127 2.24 12.46 -7.79
C GLU A 127 2.67 11.03 -8.10
N LEU A 128 3.95 10.74 -7.87
CA LEU A 128 4.51 9.39 -7.84
C LEU A 128 4.88 9.06 -6.40
N ALA A 129 4.42 7.91 -5.91
CA ALA A 129 4.59 7.50 -4.53
C ALA A 129 4.74 5.98 -4.43
N VAL A 130 4.89 5.47 -3.20
CA VAL A 130 4.90 4.05 -2.90
C VAL A 130 3.61 3.68 -2.16
N LEU A 131 2.97 2.58 -2.55
CA LEU A 131 1.81 2.00 -1.87
C LEU A 131 2.20 0.67 -1.24
N PHE A 132 1.98 0.51 0.06
CA PHE A 132 2.04 -0.78 0.72
C PHE A 132 0.64 -1.43 0.71
N ARG A 133 0.54 -2.62 0.10
CA ARG A 133 -0.69 -3.42 0.06
C ARG A 133 -0.33 -4.89 -0.11
N ASN A 134 -1.03 -5.77 0.61
CA ASN A 134 -0.90 -7.22 0.53
C ASN A 134 0.56 -7.68 0.69
N ASN A 135 1.26 -7.13 1.69
CA ASN A 135 2.68 -7.39 1.96
C ASN A 135 3.62 -7.08 0.78
N HIS A 136 3.21 -6.20 -0.14
CA HIS A 136 3.98 -5.79 -1.30
C HIS A 136 4.04 -4.26 -1.43
N PHE A 137 5.13 -3.76 -1.99
CA PHE A 137 5.31 -2.34 -2.29
C PHE A 137 5.08 -2.10 -3.78
N HIS A 138 4.06 -1.32 -4.10
CA HIS A 138 3.75 -0.91 -5.46
C HIS A 138 4.26 0.51 -5.69
N THR A 139 4.72 0.80 -6.91
CA THR A 139 4.81 2.19 -7.37
C THR A 139 3.41 2.65 -7.78
N ILE A 140 2.89 3.68 -7.12
CA ILE A 140 1.57 4.25 -7.39
C ILE A 140 1.71 5.64 -8.01
N HIS A 141 0.85 5.94 -8.97
CA HIS A 141 0.77 7.24 -9.63
C HIS A 141 -0.66 7.74 -9.67
N LYS A 142 -0.88 9.02 -9.36
CA LYS A 142 -2.18 9.68 -9.57
C LYS A 142 -2.14 10.54 -10.83
N ARG A 143 -3.13 10.38 -11.72
CA ARG A 143 -3.26 11.19 -12.94
C ARG A 143 -4.72 11.38 -13.30
N LYS A 144 -5.12 12.65 -13.52
CA LYS A 144 -6.51 13.05 -13.78
C LYS A 144 -7.49 12.45 -12.78
N ASP A 145 -7.12 12.51 -11.50
CA ASP A 145 -7.89 11.96 -10.38
C ASP A 145 -8.09 10.44 -10.37
N LEU A 146 -7.34 9.69 -11.20
CA LEU A 146 -7.32 8.23 -11.19
C LEU A 146 -5.98 7.73 -10.66
N LEU A 147 -6.01 6.58 -9.99
CA LEU A 147 -4.81 5.91 -9.48
C LEU A 147 -4.39 4.76 -10.41
N TYR A 148 -3.08 4.59 -10.51
CA TYR A 148 -2.42 3.61 -11.35
C TYR A 148 -1.27 2.95 -10.58
N LEU A 149 -1.09 1.65 -10.76
CA LEU A 149 0.07 0.91 -10.26
C LEU A 149 0.99 0.58 -11.42
N LEU A 150 2.30 0.70 -11.20
CA LEU A 150 3.30 0.28 -12.18
C LEU A 150 3.28 -1.26 -12.27
N VAL A 151 3.17 -1.80 -13.48
CA VAL A 151 3.29 -3.23 -13.72
C VAL A 151 4.77 -3.62 -13.65
N SER A 152 5.11 -4.46 -12.68
CA SER A 152 6.48 -4.94 -12.46
C SER A 152 6.64 -6.46 -12.59
N ASP A 153 5.55 -7.18 -12.87
CA ASP A 153 5.58 -8.63 -13.02
C ASP A 153 6.30 -9.04 -14.31
N SER A 154 7.24 -9.98 -14.18
CA SER A 154 8.03 -10.51 -15.29
C SER A 154 7.21 -11.18 -16.41
N GLY A 155 5.97 -11.59 -16.14
CA GLY A 155 5.04 -12.11 -17.14
C GLY A 155 4.72 -11.12 -18.26
N TYR A 156 4.84 -9.82 -17.99
CA TYR A 156 4.61 -8.74 -18.98
C TYR A 156 5.89 -8.23 -19.63
N VAL A 157 7.04 -8.87 -19.42
CA VAL A 157 8.35 -8.40 -19.94
C VAL A 157 8.36 -8.20 -21.47
N ASN A 158 7.55 -8.97 -22.21
CA ASN A 158 7.44 -8.90 -23.67
C ASN A 158 6.22 -8.08 -24.15
N GLU A 159 5.50 -7.43 -23.25
CA GLU A 159 4.27 -6.67 -23.54
C GLU A 159 4.56 -5.17 -23.37
N PRO A 160 5.18 -4.49 -24.35
CA PRO A 160 5.59 -3.09 -24.22
C PRO A 160 4.40 -2.11 -24.07
N GLY A 161 3.19 -2.57 -24.38
CA GLY A 161 1.96 -1.83 -24.13
C GLY A 161 1.49 -1.91 -22.67
N VAL A 162 2.03 -2.78 -21.83
CA VAL A 162 1.57 -2.97 -20.45
C VAL A 162 2.58 -2.33 -19.50
N VAL A 163 2.27 -1.10 -19.07
CA VAL A 163 3.13 -0.32 -18.16
C VAL A 163 2.40 0.00 -16.86
N TRP A 164 1.13 0.40 -16.95
CA TRP A 164 0.31 0.76 -15.81
C TRP A 164 -0.95 -0.11 -15.72
N GLU A 165 -1.36 -0.41 -14.51
CA GLU A 165 -2.62 -1.07 -14.17
C GLU A 165 -3.52 -0.07 -13.43
N SER A 166 -4.81 0.01 -13.77
CA SER A 166 -5.75 0.86 -13.03
C SER A 166 -5.96 0.34 -11.61
N PHE A 167 -5.98 1.25 -10.64
CA PHE A 167 -6.21 0.93 -9.23
C PHE A 167 -7.34 1.80 -8.66
N ASN A 168 -8.56 1.53 -9.13
CA ASN A 168 -9.73 2.36 -8.80
C ASN A 168 -10.92 1.54 -8.27
N THR A 169 -10.72 0.25 -8.02
CA THR A 169 -11.69 -0.66 -7.43
C THR A 169 -11.02 -1.56 -6.40
N VAL A 170 -11.81 -2.11 -5.48
CA VAL A 170 -11.32 -3.04 -4.45
C VAL A 170 -11.48 -4.52 -4.85
N ASP A 171 -12.30 -4.80 -5.86
CA ASP A 171 -12.63 -6.16 -6.33
C ASP A 171 -11.55 -6.80 -7.21
N GLY A 172 -10.49 -6.05 -7.53
CA GLY A 172 -9.38 -6.52 -8.37
C GLY A 172 -9.65 -6.41 -9.87
N SER A 173 -10.79 -5.86 -10.30
CA SER A 173 -11.02 -5.56 -11.71
C SER A 173 -10.11 -4.40 -12.16
N SER A 174 -9.28 -4.65 -13.18
CA SER A 174 -8.33 -3.65 -13.66
C SER A 174 -8.21 -3.64 -15.18
N LEU A 175 -7.75 -2.50 -15.69
CA LEU A 175 -7.39 -2.28 -17.08
C LEU A 175 -5.89 -1.98 -17.15
N PHE A 176 -5.27 -2.42 -18.24
CA PHE A 176 -3.86 -2.13 -18.52
C PHE A 176 -3.72 -0.95 -19.47
N PHE A 177 -2.63 -0.20 -19.28
CA PHE A 177 -2.30 1.01 -20.04
C PHE A 177 -0.82 1.04 -20.40
N ASP A 178 -0.52 1.70 -21.51
CA ASP A 178 0.85 1.98 -21.93
C ASP A 178 1.48 3.15 -21.15
N GLY A 179 2.74 3.49 -21.46
CA GLY A 179 3.45 4.60 -20.82
C GLY A 179 2.82 5.98 -21.04
N ASP A 180 1.97 6.13 -22.06
CA ASP A 180 1.21 7.35 -22.35
C ASP A 180 -0.16 7.38 -21.66
N PHE A 181 -0.51 6.33 -20.90
CA PHE A 181 -1.81 6.13 -20.25
C PHE A 181 -2.95 5.97 -21.26
N LYS A 182 -2.67 5.32 -22.40
CA LYS A 182 -3.69 4.85 -23.34
C LYS A 182 -4.01 3.40 -23.00
N ILE A 183 -5.30 3.04 -23.13
CA ILE A 183 -5.75 1.67 -22.87
C ILE A 183 -5.03 0.73 -23.81
N SER A 184 -4.43 -0.31 -23.23
CA SER A 184 -3.77 -1.35 -23.98
C SER A 184 -4.77 -2.45 -24.30
N PRO A 185 -4.82 -2.94 -25.56
CA PRO A 185 -5.59 -4.14 -25.86
C PRO A 185 -5.02 -5.28 -25.01
N LEU A 186 -5.89 -6.01 -24.29
CA LEU A 186 -5.44 -7.12 -23.46
C LEU A 186 -4.57 -8.07 -24.29
N PRO A 187 -3.43 -8.55 -23.74
CA PRO A 187 -2.70 -9.64 -24.39
C PRO A 187 -3.65 -10.85 -24.49
N SER A 188 -3.76 -11.41 -25.69
CA SER A 188 -4.66 -12.51 -26.05
C SER A 188 -4.48 -13.80 -25.23
N SER A 189 -3.55 -13.82 -24.29
CA SER A 189 -3.19 -14.93 -23.40
C SER A 189 -3.90 -14.90 -22.04
N ALA A 190 -4.48 -13.77 -21.61
CA ALA A 190 -5.12 -13.64 -20.29
C ALA A 190 -6.55 -14.22 -20.22
N THR A 191 -7.13 -14.69 -21.33
CA THR A 191 -8.50 -15.24 -21.36
C THR A 191 -8.59 -16.70 -20.90
N ASN A 192 -7.46 -17.41 -20.73
CA ASN A 192 -7.49 -18.85 -20.44
C ASN A 192 -7.57 -19.19 -18.94
N ASP A 193 -7.24 -18.28 -18.03
CA ASP A 193 -7.24 -18.57 -16.58
C ASP A 193 -8.58 -18.27 -15.87
N LEU A 194 -9.53 -17.62 -16.56
CA LEU A 194 -10.88 -17.36 -16.03
C LEU A 194 -11.91 -18.47 -16.34
N GLN A 195 -11.57 -19.46 -17.18
CA GLN A 195 -12.44 -20.60 -17.47
C GLN A 195 -12.14 -21.85 -16.63
N GLY A 196 -11.04 -21.86 -15.85
CA GLY A 196 -10.61 -23.00 -15.03
C GLY A 196 -11.30 -23.15 -13.66
N ILE A 197 -12.09 -22.16 -13.21
CA ILE A 197 -12.68 -22.15 -11.85
C ILE A 197 -14.20 -22.44 -11.87
N CYS A 198 -14.86 -22.46 -13.04
CA CYS A 198 -16.32 -22.62 -13.16
C CYS A 198 -16.77 -23.99 -13.71
N SER A 199 -15.97 -25.05 -13.55
CA SER A 199 -16.29 -26.38 -14.13
C SER A 199 -15.98 -27.57 -13.22
N THR A 200 -16.31 -27.53 -11.93
CA THR A 200 -16.41 -28.77 -11.12
C THR A 200 -17.43 -28.63 -9.98
N GLU A 201 -18.72 -28.58 -10.30
CA GLU A 201 -19.81 -29.07 -9.43
C GLU A 201 -20.99 -29.50 -10.33
N ALA A 202 -20.92 -30.74 -10.81
CA ALA A 202 -22.06 -31.48 -11.33
C ALA A 202 -21.71 -32.98 -11.31
N GLU A 203 -21.86 -33.60 -10.14
CA GLU A 203 -22.40 -34.96 -9.96
C GLU A 203 -22.75 -35.20 -8.49
#